data_AF-A0A550G7Q5-F1
#
_entry.id   AF-A0A550G7Q5-F1
#
_cell.length_a   1.000
_cell.length_b   1.000
_cell.length_c   1.000
_cell.angle_alpha   90.00
_cell.angle_beta   90.00
_cell.angle_gamma   90.00
#
_symmetry.space_group_name_H-M   'P 1'
#
loop_
_entity.id
_entity.type
_entity.pdbx_description
1 polymer ?
#
loop_
_entity_poly.entity_id
_entity_poly.type
_entity_poly.pdbx_seq_one_letter_code
_entity_poly.pdbx_strand_id
1 'polypeptide(L)'
;MADNCKLVQGAIVMVLNETDIKILHVLLEDARFSSRQIAKKVGVSVGTVLSRIKRMEEDGLIKGYSVIMDQERLGYELTVVMEVTVSKGRLIEME
;
A
#
# COMPACT_ATOMS: atom_id res chain seq x y z
N MET A 1 -28.03 -2.11 7.59
CA MET A 1 -27.94 -0.63 7.64
C MET A 1 -26.45 -0.31 7.62
N ALA A 2 -25.82 -0.12 6.46
CA ALA A 2 -25.97 0.95 5.47
C ALA A 2 -25.32 2.26 5.95
N ASP A 3 -23.98 2.29 6.01
CA ASP A 3 -23.22 3.53 6.02
C ASP A 3 -22.49 3.66 4.68
N ASN A 4 -23.18 4.34 3.77
CA ASN A 4 -22.70 4.80 2.47
C ASN A 4 -21.61 5.87 2.67
N CYS A 5 -20.35 5.51 2.46
CA CYS A 5 -19.33 6.50 2.13
C CYS A 5 -19.37 6.73 0.61
N LYS A 6 -20.09 7.76 0.17
CA LYS A 6 -19.97 8.34 -1.17
C LYS A 6 -19.21 9.65 -1.05
N LEU A 7 -17.96 9.73 -1.48
CA LEU A 7 -17.34 10.97 -1.97
C LEU A 7 -16.12 10.67 -2.87
N VAL A 8 -15.94 11.56 -3.85
CA VAL A 8 -14.82 11.75 -4.79
C VAL A 8 -14.88 10.97 -6.13
N GLN A 9 -15.16 11.73 -7.19
CA GLN A 9 -15.11 11.33 -8.60
C GLN A 9 -13.76 10.69 -8.97
N GLY A 10 -13.81 9.54 -9.64
CA GLY A 10 -12.67 8.92 -10.34
C GLY A 10 -11.86 7.88 -9.56
N ALA A 11 -12.24 7.52 -8.32
CA ALA A 11 -11.55 6.48 -7.56
C ALA A 11 -12.10 5.09 -7.91
N ILE A 12 -11.25 4.18 -8.41
CA ILE A 12 -11.52 2.75 -8.35
C ILE A 12 -11.47 2.37 -6.86
N VAL A 13 -12.62 2.42 -6.18
CA VAL A 13 -12.71 1.97 -4.79
C VAL A 13 -12.86 0.46 -4.80
N MET A 14 -11.76 -0.25 -4.60
CA MET A 14 -11.82 -1.69 -4.36
C MET A 14 -12.57 -1.95 -3.05
N VAL A 15 -13.67 -2.70 -3.11
CA VAL A 15 -14.36 -3.14 -1.91
C VAL A 15 -13.54 -4.25 -1.26
N LEU A 16 -12.94 -3.93 -0.11
CA LEU A 16 -12.24 -4.86 0.75
C LEU A 16 -13.22 -5.49 1.75
N ASN A 17 -13.08 -6.80 1.96
CA ASN A 17 -13.75 -7.47 3.09
C ASN A 17 -12.78 -7.62 4.28
N GLU A 18 -13.30 -8.12 5.39
CA GLU A 18 -12.54 -8.32 6.62
C GLU A 18 -11.29 -9.20 6.45
N THR A 19 -11.34 -10.21 5.58
CA THR A 19 -10.18 -11.07 5.31
C THR A 19 -9.08 -10.31 4.59
N ASP A 20 -9.44 -9.48 3.61
CA ASP A 20 -8.47 -8.66 2.88
C ASP A 20 -7.78 -7.68 3.85
N ILE A 21 -8.55 -7.04 4.73
CA ILE A 21 -8.03 -6.14 5.78
C ILE A 21 -7.08 -6.87 6.74
N LYS A 22 -7.44 -8.08 7.19
CA LYS A 22 -6.57 -8.90 8.05
C LYS A 22 -5.27 -9.29 7.36
N ILE A 23 -5.32 -9.66 6.07
CA ILE A 23 -4.12 -9.97 5.28
C ILE A 23 -3.22 -8.73 5.19
N LEU A 24 -3.77 -7.56 4.87
CA LEU A 24 -3.02 -6.30 4.79
C LEU A 24 -2.37 -5.95 6.13
N HIS A 25 -3.07 -6.12 7.26
CA HIS A 25 -2.47 -5.90 8.57
C HIS A 25 -1.26 -6.79 8.84
N VAL A 26 -1.32 -8.06 8.46
CA VAL A 26 -0.18 -8.98 8.61
C VAL A 26 0.98 -8.60 7.69
N LEU A 27 0.71 -8.14 6.47
CA LEU A 27 1.75 -7.67 5.55
C LEU A 27 2.40 -6.36 6.00
N LEU A 28 1.62 -5.44 6.59
CA LEU A 28 2.15 -4.21 7.17
C LEU A 28 2.99 -4.45 8.43
N GLU A 29 2.70 -5.53 9.18
CA GLU A 29 3.53 -6.00 10.30
C GLU A 29 4.88 -6.53 9.79
N ASP A 30 4.87 -7.47 8.84
CA ASP A 30 6.06 -7.95 8.14
C ASP A 30 5.69 -8.52 6.76
N ALA A 31 6.08 -7.81 5.71
CA ALA A 31 5.83 -8.20 4.34
C ALA A 31 6.56 -9.49 3.92
N ARG A 32 7.52 -9.98 4.72
CA ARG A 32 8.28 -11.21 4.46
C ARG A 32 7.59 -12.47 4.98
N PHE A 33 6.45 -12.35 5.67
CA PHE A 33 5.70 -13.53 6.05
C PHE A 33 5.30 -14.35 4.82
N SER A 34 5.59 -15.64 4.85
CA SER A 34 5.12 -16.56 3.82
C SER A 34 3.59 -16.62 3.81
N SER A 35 3.00 -16.93 2.65
CA SER A 35 1.53 -17.08 2.52
C SER A 35 0.97 -18.12 3.51
N ARG A 36 1.77 -19.12 3.91
CA ARG A 36 1.41 -20.10 4.95
C ARG A 36 1.34 -19.48 6.36
N GLN A 37 2.28 -18.61 6.71
CA GLN A 37 2.26 -17.90 7.99
C GLN A 37 1.08 -16.92 8.05
N ILE A 38 0.84 -16.17 6.96
CA ILE A 38 -0.29 -15.26 6.85
C ILE A 38 -1.61 -16.04 6.96
N ALA A 39 -1.75 -17.15 6.25
CA ALA A 39 -2.93 -18.02 6.31
C ALA A 39 -3.22 -18.51 7.74
N LYS A 40 -2.17 -18.93 8.47
CA LYS A 40 -2.29 -19.33 9.88
C LYS A 40 -2.72 -18.19 10.80
N LYS A 41 -2.17 -16.98 10.61
CA LYS A 41 -2.52 -15.78 11.40
C LYS A 41 -3.96 -15.31 11.13
N VAL A 42 -4.40 -15.36 9.87
CA VAL A 42 -5.72 -14.86 9.43
C VAL A 42 -6.83 -15.91 9.60
N GLY A 43 -6.50 -17.21 9.61
CA GLY A 43 -7.45 -18.30 9.75
C GLY A 43 -8.13 -18.71 8.44
N VAL A 44 -7.41 -18.63 7.31
CA VAL A 44 -7.92 -18.98 5.98
C VAL A 44 -6.97 -19.91 5.24
N SER A 45 -7.37 -20.43 4.07
CA SER A 45 -6.50 -21.29 3.27
C SER A 45 -5.33 -20.50 2.64
N VAL A 46 -4.21 -21.17 2.38
CA VAL A 46 -3.05 -20.57 1.70
C VAL A 46 -3.43 -20.07 0.29
N GLY A 47 -4.27 -20.83 -0.42
CA GLY A 47 -4.76 -20.43 -1.74
C GLY A 47 -5.62 -19.16 -1.70
N THR A 48 -6.40 -18.97 -0.63
CA THR A 48 -7.15 -17.73 -0.40
C THR A 48 -6.20 -16.55 -0.22
N VAL A 49 -5.16 -16.68 0.61
CA VAL A 49 -4.19 -15.59 0.80
C VAL A 49 -3.51 -15.22 -0.52
N LEU A 50 -3.03 -16.20 -1.28
CA LEU A 50 -2.36 -15.97 -2.56
C LEU A 50 -3.26 -15.25 -3.56
N SER A 51 -4.52 -15.68 -3.70
CA SER A 51 -5.44 -15.05 -4.65
C SER A 51 -5.82 -13.63 -4.24
N ARG A 52 -5.98 -13.36 -2.93
CA ARG A 52 -6.28 -12.01 -2.42
C ARG A 52 -5.09 -11.06 -2.59
N ILE A 53 -3.88 -11.48 -2.23
CA ILE A 53 -2.66 -10.66 -2.39
C ILE A 53 -2.47 -10.33 -3.87
N LYS A 54 -2.50 -11.34 -4.74
CA LYS A 54 -2.34 -11.16 -6.19
C LYS A 54 -3.37 -10.18 -6.77
N ARG A 55 -4.64 -10.33 -6.39
CA ARG A 55 -5.69 -9.38 -6.81
C ARG A 55 -5.39 -7.96 -6.34
N MET A 56 -5.01 -7.78 -5.07
CA MET A 56 -4.69 -6.46 -4.52
C MET A 56 -3.46 -5.82 -5.18
N GLU A 57 -2.49 -6.62 -5.63
CA GLU A 57 -1.34 -6.16 -6.44
C GLU A 57 -1.77 -5.78 -7.86
N GLU A 58 -2.53 -6.64 -8.55
CA GLU A 58 -3.02 -6.39 -9.93
C GLU A 58 -3.92 -5.15 -10.01
N ASP A 59 -4.76 -4.94 -9.00
CA ASP A 59 -5.64 -3.77 -8.89
C ASP A 59 -4.88 -2.50 -8.43
N GLY A 60 -3.58 -2.60 -8.12
CA GLY A 60 -2.73 -1.47 -7.74
C GLY A 60 -2.91 -0.95 -6.30
N LEU A 61 -3.62 -1.70 -5.45
CA LEU A 61 -3.74 -1.38 -4.02
C LEU A 61 -2.43 -1.67 -3.28
N ILE A 62 -1.83 -2.84 -3.53
CA ILE A 62 -0.45 -3.13 -3.12
C ILE A 62 0.46 -2.65 -4.26
N LYS A 63 1.05 -1.47 -4.06
CA LYS A 63 1.93 -0.84 -5.07
C LYS A 63 3.31 -1.47 -5.15
N GLY A 64 3.73 -2.19 -4.11
CA GLY A 64 5.03 -2.81 -4.02
C GLY A 64 5.44 -3.05 -2.58
N TYR A 65 6.63 -3.61 -2.44
CA TYR A 65 7.26 -3.91 -1.16
C TYR A 65 8.57 -3.15 -1.08
N SER A 66 8.85 -2.54 0.07
CA SER A 66 10.02 -1.69 0.24
C SER A 66 10.75 -2.01 1.54
N VAL A 67 12.03 -1.65 1.57
CA VAL A 67 12.87 -1.71 2.77
C VAL A 67 12.89 -0.32 3.41
N ILE A 68 12.69 -0.25 4.72
CA ILE A 68 12.92 0.97 5.48
C ILE A 68 14.42 1.06 5.75
N MET A 69 15.07 2.06 5.18
CA MET A 69 16.50 2.29 5.31
C MET A 69 16.79 3.38 6.33
N ASP A 70 17.85 3.18 7.10
CA ASP A 70 18.44 4.23 7.93
C ASP A 70 19.19 5.21 7.04
N GLN A 71 18.64 6.43 6.89
CA GLN A 71 19.21 7.44 6.00
C GLN A 71 20.54 7.99 6.53
N GLU A 72 20.70 8.12 7.85
CA GLU A 72 21.93 8.65 8.48
C GLU A 72 23.11 7.71 8.20
N ARG A 73 22.90 6.39 8.34
CA ARG A 73 23.92 5.39 8.05
C ARG A 73 24.31 5.29 6.58
N LEU A 74 23.48 5.79 5.69
CA LEU A 74 23.79 5.91 4.26
C LEU A 74 24.55 7.19 3.91
N GLY A 75 24.84 8.05 4.90
CA GLY A 75 25.51 9.33 4.69
C GLY A 75 24.58 10.47 4.27
N TYR A 76 23.26 10.27 4.37
CA TYR A 76 22.29 11.36 4.20
C TYR A 76 22.07 12.05 5.53
N GLU A 77 22.69 13.22 5.68
CA GLU A 77 22.66 13.99 6.94
C GLU A 77 21.42 14.89 7.06
N LEU A 78 20.67 15.09 5.97
CA LEU A 78 19.54 16.01 5.94
C LEU A 78 18.39 15.46 5.08
N THR A 79 17.24 15.27 5.70
CA THR A 79 15.97 15.02 5.01
C THR A 79 15.18 16.33 4.96
N VAL A 80 14.85 16.83 3.76
CA VAL A 80 14.04 18.04 3.58
C VAL A 80 12.71 17.68 2.93
N VAL A 81 11.61 18.15 3.51
CA VAL A 81 10.29 18.18 2.86
C VAL A 81 10.04 19.62 2.45
N MET A 82 9.93 19.87 1.14
CA MET A 82 9.72 21.22 0.60
C MET A 82 8.39 21.29 -0.15
N GLU A 83 7.59 22.29 0.20
CA GLU A 83 6.40 22.64 -0.57
C GLU A 83 6.81 23.55 -1.74
N VAL A 84 6.43 23.18 -2.95
CA VAL A 84 6.68 23.99 -4.14
C VAL A 84 5.35 24.54 -4.65
N THR A 85 5.19 25.86 -4.57
CA THR A 85 4.05 26.57 -5.17
C THR A 85 4.43 27.10 -6.55
N VAL A 86 3.80 26.59 -7.61
CA VAL A 86 4.08 27.01 -8.99
C VAL A 86 2.95 27.88 -9.54
N SER A 87 3.29 29.09 -9.97
CA SER A 87 2.39 29.98 -10.70
C SER A 87 2.09 29.43 -12.10
N LYS A 88 0.84 29.56 -12.57
CA LYS A 88 0.39 29.06 -13.89
C LYS A 88 1.39 29.40 -15.02
N GLY A 89 1.87 28.37 -15.73
CA GLY A 89 2.67 28.51 -16.96
C GLY A 89 4.18 28.31 -16.86
N ARG A 90 4.74 27.81 -15.73
CA ARG A 90 6.20 27.64 -15.56
C ARG A 90 6.66 26.25 -15.07
N LEU A 91 5.89 25.19 -15.33
CA LEU A 91 6.44 23.84 -15.22
C LEU A 91 7.24 23.58 -16.50
N ILE A 92 8.53 23.87 -16.47
CA ILE A 92 9.47 23.43 -17.51
C ILE A 92 9.75 21.96 -17.23
N GLU A 93 9.67 21.13 -18.26
CA GLU A 93 10.04 19.71 -18.21
C GLU A 93 11.42 19.57 -17.56
N MET A 94 11.49 18.78 -16.49
CA MET A 94 12.75 18.33 -15.93
C MET A 94 13.04 16.96 -16.54
N GLU A 95 14.16 16.85 -17.27
CA GLU A 95 14.74 15.58 -17.72
C GLU A 95 15.29 14.75 -16.55
#